data_AF-X1VH03-F1
#
_entry.id   AF-X1VH03-F1
#
_cell.length_a   1.000
_cell.length_b   1.000
_cell.length_c   1.000
_cell.angle_alpha   90.00
_cell.angle_beta   90.00
_cell.angle_gamma   90.00
#
_symmetry.space_group_name_H-M   'P 1'
#
loop_
_entity.id
_entity.type
_entity.pdbx_description
1 polymer ?
#
loop_
_entity_poly.entity_id
_entity_poly.type
_entity_poly.pdbx_seq_one_letter_code
_entity_poly.pdbx_strand_id
1 'polypeptide(L)' 'MLTIEKIKEYKADRRLNSYINFTINKKEKEKLKDLAKKKGISMSELLRMLISECMKEEIIKQKRNGDI' A
#
# COMPACT_ATOMS: atom_id res chain seq x y z
N MET A 1 -19.89 8.60 20.09
CA MET A 1 -20.16 7.27 20.68
C MET A 1 -20.05 6.24 19.57
N LEU A 2 -19.23 5.19 19.73
CA LEU A 2 -19.11 4.12 18.72
C LEU A 2 -20.41 3.31 18.71
N THR A 3 -21.16 3.36 17.61
CA THR A 3 -22.41 2.61 17.46
C THR A 3 -22.17 1.29 16.73
N ILE A 4 -23.03 0.31 17.02
CA ILE A 4 -22.98 -1.02 16.38
C ILE A 4 -23.14 -0.89 14.86
N GLU A 5 -23.91 0.08 14.37
CA GLU A 5 -24.04 0.39 12.94
C GLU A 5 -22.74 0.88 12.31
N LYS A 6 -22.02 1.82 12.95
CA LYS A 6 -20.72 2.28 12.44
C LYS A 6 -19.67 1.16 12.39
N ILE A 7 -19.73 0.21 13.32
CA ILE A 7 -18.87 -0.99 13.32
C ILE A 7 -19.27 -1.97 12.20
N LYS A 8 -20.57 -2.09 11.89
CA LYS A 8 -21.07 -2.90 10.78
C LYS A 8 -20.71 -2.30 9.42
N GLU A 9 -20.82 -0.98 9.25
CA GLU A 9 -20.35 -0.27 8.04
C GLU A 9 -18.84 -0.48 7.82
N TYR A 10 -18.02 -0.30 8.86
CA TYR A 10 -16.58 -0.57 8.82
C TYR A 10 -16.25 -2.04 8.47
N LYS A 11 -17.10 -2.99 8.90
CA LYS A 11 -16.95 -4.43 8.58
C LYS A 11 -17.48 -4.79 7.19
N ALA A 12 -18.43 -4.03 6.64
CA ALA A 12 -18.97 -4.26 5.30
C ALA A 12 -18.01 -3.75 4.20
N ASP A 13 -17.28 -2.67 4.48
CA ASP A 13 -16.25 -2.10 3.58
C ASP A 13 -14.92 -2.87 3.59
N ARG A 14 -14.87 -3.99 4.33
CA ARG A 14 -13.65 -4.66 4.76
C ARG A 14 -13.03 -5.61 3.72
N ARG A 15 -13.34 -5.42 2.44
CA ARG A 15 -12.76 -6.26 1.37
C ARG A 15 -11.29 -5.97 1.05
N LEU A 16 -10.63 -4.95 1.63
CA LEU A 16 -9.24 -4.61 1.25
C LEU A 16 -8.32 -4.15 2.40
N ASN A 17 -8.53 -4.60 3.64
CA ASN A 17 -7.49 -4.49 4.67
C ASN A 17 -6.65 -5.77 4.72
N SER A 18 -5.96 -6.08 3.60
CA SER A 18 -4.91 -7.08 3.61
C SER A 18 -3.65 -6.47 4.23
N TYR A 19 -3.15 -7.11 5.29
CA TYR A 19 -1.83 -6.79 5.83
C TYR A 19 -0.80 -7.43 4.90
N ILE A 20 0.04 -6.62 4.28
CA ILE A 20 1.17 -7.09 3.49
C ILE A 20 2.41 -6.97 4.38
N ASN A 21 2.93 -8.13 4.80
CA ASN A 21 4.20 -8.21 5.50
C ASN A 21 5.31 -8.46 4.50
N PHE A 22 6.35 -7.63 4.53
CA PHE A 22 7.53 -7.82 3.70
C PHE A 22 8.78 -7.55 4.53
N THR A 23 9.80 -8.34 4.27
CA THR A 23 11.10 -8.22 4.90
C THR A 23 11.87 -7.11 4.21
N ILE A 24 12.28 -6.10 4.99
CA ILE A 24 13.10 -4.99 4.52
C ILE A 24 14.39 -5.02 5.33
N ASN A 25 15.54 -4.87 4.68
CA ASN A 25 16.78 -4.78 5.42
C ASN A 25 16.87 -3.44 6.18
N LYS A 26 17.70 -3.38 7.22
CA LYS A 26 17.78 -2.20 8.11
C LYS A 26 18.13 -0.92 7.35
N LYS A 27 19.03 -0.98 6.37
CA LYS A 27 19.48 0.20 5.61
C LYS A 27 18.37 0.77 4.73
N GLU A 28 17.63 -0.10 4.05
CA GLU A 28 16.46 0.28 3.24
C GLU A 28 15.34 0.85 4.10
N LYS A 29 15.10 0.25 5.28
CA LYS A 29 14.11 0.76 6.23
C LYS A 29 14.41 2.20 6.65
N GLU A 30 15.66 2.53 6.94
CA GLU A 30 16.04 3.90 7.29
C GLU A 30 15.88 4.86 6.11
N LYS A 31 16.31 4.47 4.90
CA LYS A 31 16.08 5.28 3.68
C LYS A 31 14.60 5.59 3.46
N LEU A 32 13.73 4.60 3.62
CA LEU A 32 12.29 4.75 3.45
C LEU A 32 11.68 5.65 4.55
N LYS A 33 12.16 5.56 5.79
CA LYS A 33 11.75 6.48 6.86
C LYS A 33 12.14 7.93 6.53
N ASP A 34 13.36 8.15 6.06
CA ASP A 34 13.83 9.49 5.68
C ASP A 34 13.01 10.05 4.52
N LEU A 35 12.69 9.21 3.52
CA LEU A 35 11.81 9.56 2.41
C LEU A 35 10.40 9.92 2.88
N ALA A 36 9.82 9.11 3.76
CA ALA A 36 8.50 9.37 4.33
C ALA A 36 8.49 10.69 5.10
N LYS A 37 9.53 10.94 5.92
CA LYS A 37 9.70 12.19 6.67
C LYS A 37 9.85 13.40 5.75
N LYS A 38 10.65 13.31 4.69
CA LYS A 38 10.80 14.38 3.68
C LYS A 38 9.49 14.71 2.97
N LYS A 39 8.64 13.71 2.75
CA LYS A 39 7.32 13.87 2.14
C LYS A 39 6.22 14.26 3.14
N GLY A 40 6.51 14.26 4.45
CA GLY A 40 5.53 14.55 5.49
C GLY A 40 4.42 13.49 5.62
N ILE A 41 4.69 12.25 5.22
CA ILE A 41 3.72 11.14 5.25
C ILE A 41 4.19 10.01 6.17
N SER A 42 3.27 9.12 6.54
CA SER A 42 3.63 7.91 7.27
C SER A 42 4.39 6.92 6.38
N MET A 43 5.25 6.12 7.00
CA MET A 43 5.94 5.01 6.33
C MET A 43 4.96 4.04 5.68
N SER A 44 3.81 3.77 6.32
CA SER A 44 2.75 2.92 5.77
C SER A 44 2.13 3.49 4.50
N GLU A 45 1.94 4.81 4.42
CA GLU A 45 1.41 5.45 3.20
C GLU A 45 2.42 5.39 2.06
N LEU A 46 3.69 5.68 2.36
CA LEU A 46 4.77 5.54 1.36
C LEU A 46 4.80 4.13 0.76
N LEU A 47 4.69 3.10 1.61
CA LEU A 47 4.70 1.71 1.17
C LEU A 47 3.47 1.36 0.32
N ARG A 48 2.28 1.86 0.68
CA ARG A 48 1.07 1.69 -0.14
C ARG A 48 1.22 2.31 -1.53
N MET A 49 1.85 3.48 -1.62
CA MET A 49 2.12 4.14 -2.91
C MET A 49 3.07 3.30 -3.78
N LEU A 50 4.20 2.85 -3.22
CA LEU A 50 5.19 2.04 -3.94
C LEU A 50 4.60 0.72 -4.45
N ILE A 51 3.81 0.03 -3.61
CA ILE A 51 3.12 -1.20 -4.03
C ILE A 51 2.14 -0.90 -5.17
N SER A 52 1.38 0.20 -5.07
CA SER A 52 0.42 0.57 -6.11
C SER A 52 1.11 0.91 -7.44
N GLU A 53 2.27 1.58 -7.40
CA GLU A 53 3.08 1.88 -8.59
C GLU A 53 3.62 0.60 -9.23
N CYS A 54 4.20 -0.30 -8.43
CA CYS A 54 4.71 -1.59 -8.90
C CYS A 54 3.60 -2.42 -9.60
N MET A 55 2.42 -2.52 -8.99
CA MET A 55 1.28 -3.24 -9.59
C MET A 55 0.82 -2.60 -10.91
N LYS A 56 0.84 -1.26 -11.02
CA LYS A 56 0.50 -0.56 -12.26
C LYS A 56 1.51 -0.86 -13.38
N GLU A 57 2.80 -0.87 -13.07
CA GLU A 57 3.85 -1.20 -14.04
C GLU A 57 3.70 -2.62 -14.57
N GLU A 58 3.42 -3.59 -13.70
CA GLU A 58 3.21 -4.99 -14.09
C GLU A 58 1.97 -5.17 -14.98
N ILE A 59 0.87 -4.46 -14.69
CA ILE A 59 -0.33 -4.46 -15.55
C ILE A 59 -0.01 -3.86 -16.93
N ILE A 60 0.76 -2.77 -16.98
CA ILE A 60 1.17 -2.14 -18.24
C ILE A 60 2.07 -3.06 -19.07
N LYS A 61 3.01 -3.77 -18.44
CA LYS A 61 3.86 -4.76 -19.12
C LYS A 61 3.05 -5.91 -19.70
N GLN A 62 2.08 -6.44 -18.96
CA GLN A 62 1.20 -7.51 -19.44
C GLN A 62 0.35 -7.07 -20.64
N LYS A 63 -0.16 -5.83 -20.64
CA LYS A 63 -0.87 -5.27 -21.80
C LYS A 63 0.01 -5.09 -23.03
N ARG A 64 1.27 -4.68 -22.86
CA ARG A 64 2.22 -4.51 -23.98
C ARG A 64 2.70 -5.82 -24.58
N ASN A 65 2.67 -6.91 -23.80
CA ASN A 65 3.08 -8.24 -24.25
C ASN A 65 1.90 -9.11 -24.74
N GLY A 66 0.69 -8.54 -24.79
CA GLY A 66 -0.56 -9.24 -25.08
C GLY A 66 -1.31 -8.76 -26.33
N ASP A 67 -0.63 -8.08 -27.26
CA ASP A 67 -1.12 -7.88 -28.63
C ASP A 67 -0.50 -8.96 -29.54
N ILE A 68 -1.04 -10.19 -29.47
CA ILE A 68 -1.13 -11.17 -30.57
C ILE A 68 -2.49 -11.88 -30.44
#